data_AF-A0A327UGA7-F1
#
_entry.id   AF-A0A327UGA7-F1
#
_cell.length_a   1.000
_cell.length_b   1.000
_cell.length_c   1.000
_cell.angle_alpha   90.00
_cell.angle_beta   90.00
_cell.angle_gamma   90.00
#
_symmetry.space_group_name_H-M   'P 1'
#
loop_
_entity.id
_entity.type
_entity.pdbx_description
1 polymer ?
#
loop_
_entity_poly.entity_id
_entity_poly.type
_entity_poly.pdbx_seq_one_letter_code
_entity_poly.pdbx_strand_id
1 'polypeptide(L)'
;MSARGALRFLGSQDASSWRQARRYAVPRTMIETSASRRAAGDWRGACAAAGFDARIDLAKVAARYGTPVADALLADLRDLVPDLLRWHLPRILGGRSTLATDRTVLLADYDSATGGPAPGTAYLHLRTVPMVDGPQRVLLRFGPPRGRTASGGTDDWRSLGHLWRASRAGELRERVGGAHRLPFLEADGSPLPADRLPDRDPGTGDPVARAEWLHLVYREGRVAEALAQAGIEWDATPPQMPSYYRTAPETIVSALNLDLARLEAEVRRFAALGTAERFQIGQDWRARAVIDFTRRGLRGRMRIRIVEREAAGSAPFLPAAVWRRLPDLELLADGVVTPSELHPMVGEALFPGHRGPFGPPGLTPPAPVRVRCRGDWHLVRFRDGALDSPHSAQERQRENALRAFGGAVTGCFAVEHACRTGTGRLPKALAAQRRDLFLRAQHGDTDGVVALLDAGVDPHLRDGGRHTLLHVLPLLDHTALLPRLLKAGLDLEARDHRQRTPLSVAVSGRGSADLVRALLDAGARTDVTDQTELSLEQMIRKYRRTDLRFLAEQVLAEHPDVGSEWWDEWDDDEDDDEEGEDA
;
A
#
# COMPACT_ATOMS: atom_id res chain seq x y z
N MET A 1 24.94 -2.55 -32.00
CA MET A 1 23.68 -1.84 -31.68
C MET A 1 23.58 -1.82 -30.17
N SER A 2 23.76 -0.64 -29.57
CA SER A 2 24.14 -0.49 -28.15
C SER A 2 23.07 -1.03 -27.21
N ALA A 3 23.48 -1.95 -26.31
CA ALA A 3 22.69 -2.47 -25.19
C ALA A 3 22.39 -1.40 -24.11
N ARG A 4 22.64 -0.12 -24.38
CA ARG A 4 22.18 1.03 -23.59
C ARG A 4 20.73 1.38 -23.94
N GLY A 5 19.83 0.41 -23.88
CA GLY A 5 18.40 0.73 -23.76
C GLY A 5 18.18 1.63 -22.55
N ALA A 6 17.12 2.45 -22.55
CA ALA A 6 16.80 3.31 -21.41
C ALA A 6 16.83 2.49 -20.11
N LEU A 7 17.80 2.78 -19.25
CA LEU A 7 17.99 2.09 -17.98
C LEU A 7 16.72 2.28 -17.15
N ARG A 8 15.92 1.22 -17.01
CA ARG A 8 14.71 1.23 -16.20
C ARG A 8 14.90 0.39 -14.95
N PHE A 9 14.68 0.98 -13.78
CA PHE A 9 14.70 0.29 -12.49
C PHE A 9 13.43 -0.53 -12.28
N LEU A 10 12.28 0.08 -12.60
CA LEU A 10 10.98 -0.52 -12.37
C LEU A 10 10.37 -1.04 -13.69
N GLY A 11 9.75 -2.21 -13.61
CA GLY A 11 8.83 -2.66 -14.66
C GLY A 11 7.69 -1.66 -14.86
N SER A 12 7.12 -1.58 -16.06
CA SER A 12 6.06 -0.60 -16.37
C SER A 12 4.86 -0.68 -15.41
N GLN A 13 4.53 -1.88 -14.97
CA GLN A 13 3.45 -2.12 -14.00
C GLN A 13 3.82 -1.61 -12.60
N ASP A 14 5.01 -1.90 -12.09
CA ASP A 14 5.45 -1.46 -10.77
C ASP A 14 5.70 0.05 -10.71
N ALA A 15 6.26 0.64 -11.77
CA ALA A 15 6.37 2.09 -11.92
C ALA A 15 4.99 2.77 -11.84
N SER A 16 3.99 2.19 -12.51
CA SER A 16 2.60 2.66 -12.44
C SER A 16 2.01 2.49 -11.03
N SER A 17 2.24 1.35 -10.38
CA SER A 17 1.80 1.07 -9.01
C SER A 17 2.38 2.05 -8.00
N TRP A 18 3.69 2.30 -8.04
CA TRP A 18 4.35 3.25 -7.15
C TRP A 18 3.95 4.70 -7.42
N ARG A 19 3.81 5.10 -8.69
CA ARG A 19 3.27 6.43 -9.03
C ARG A 19 1.87 6.62 -8.46
N GLN A 20 1.02 5.61 -8.53
CA GLN A 20 -0.32 5.64 -7.91
C GLN A 20 -0.22 5.74 -6.40
N ALA A 21 0.65 4.94 -5.76
CA ALA A 21 0.86 5.01 -4.32
C ALA A 21 1.32 6.40 -3.87
N ARG A 22 2.28 7.03 -4.57
CA ARG A 22 2.75 8.39 -4.24
C ARG A 22 1.69 9.45 -4.43
N ARG A 23 0.79 9.28 -5.40
CA ARG A 23 -0.29 10.23 -5.65
C ARG A 23 -1.47 10.10 -4.69
N TYR A 24 -1.88 8.88 -4.37
CA TYR A 24 -3.17 8.62 -3.72
C TYR A 24 -3.05 8.11 -2.29
N ALA A 25 -1.98 7.40 -1.93
CA ALA A 25 -1.90 6.79 -0.60
C ALA A 25 -1.58 7.80 0.51
N VAL A 26 -0.89 8.90 0.16
CA VAL A 26 -0.56 10.00 1.06
C VAL A 26 -0.80 11.32 0.29
N PRO A 27 -2.06 11.72 0.08
CA PRO A 27 -2.38 12.90 -0.71
C PRO A 27 -1.88 14.17 -0.03
N ARG A 28 -1.73 15.25 -0.81
CA ARG A 28 -1.27 16.56 -0.30
C ARG A 28 -2.05 17.05 0.92
N THR A 29 -3.37 16.91 0.90
CA THR A 29 -4.25 17.32 2.01
C THR A 29 -3.95 16.55 3.30
N MET A 30 -3.64 15.26 3.21
CA MET A 30 -3.22 14.43 4.34
C MET A 30 -1.90 14.93 4.94
N ILE A 31 -0.91 15.24 4.09
CA ILE A 31 0.39 15.76 4.52
C ILE A 31 0.21 17.11 5.24
N GLU A 32 -0.51 18.04 4.61
CA GLU A 32 -0.74 19.39 5.16
C GLU A 32 -1.49 19.33 6.50
N THR A 33 -2.54 18.51 6.58
CA THR A 33 -3.33 18.34 7.82
C THR A 33 -2.51 17.66 8.91
N SER A 34 -1.81 16.57 8.59
CA SER A 34 -0.94 15.86 9.54
C SER A 34 0.16 16.78 10.07
N ALA A 35 0.86 17.49 9.19
CA ALA A 35 1.92 18.42 9.56
C ALA A 35 1.40 19.56 10.46
N SER A 36 0.25 20.14 10.14
CA SER A 36 -0.38 21.17 10.97
C SER A 36 -0.72 20.66 12.37
N ARG A 37 -1.24 19.42 12.49
CA ARG A 37 -1.56 18.79 13.77
C ARG A 37 -0.31 18.52 14.60
N ARG A 38 0.76 18.01 13.96
CA ARG A 38 2.07 17.81 14.63
C ARG A 38 2.67 19.12 15.15
N ALA A 39 2.61 20.19 14.35
CA ALA A 39 3.11 21.50 14.76
C ALA A 39 2.37 22.06 16.00
N ALA A 40 1.09 21.70 16.16
CA ALA A 40 0.29 22.02 17.35
C ALA A 40 0.53 21.05 18.54
N GLY A 41 1.40 20.05 18.41
CA GLY A 41 1.64 19.01 19.43
C GLY A 41 0.53 17.95 19.52
N ASP A 42 -0.45 17.96 18.61
CA ASP A 42 -1.56 17.01 18.53
C ASP A 42 -1.16 15.77 17.72
N TRP A 43 -0.38 14.89 18.34
CA TRP A 43 0.07 13.65 17.69
C TRP A 43 -1.09 12.69 17.36
N ARG A 44 -2.19 12.72 18.13
CA ARG A 44 -3.37 11.88 17.86
C ARG A 44 -4.11 12.37 16.62
N GLY A 45 -4.32 13.68 16.50
CA GLY A 45 -4.90 14.29 15.31
C GLY A 45 -4.03 14.09 14.07
N ALA A 46 -2.70 14.15 14.20
CA ALA A 46 -1.79 13.82 13.11
C ALA A 46 -1.92 12.36 12.65
N CYS A 47 -1.96 11.41 13.60
CA CYS A 47 -2.22 10.01 13.31
C CYS A 47 -3.57 9.81 12.60
N ALA A 48 -4.64 10.41 13.10
CA ALA A 48 -5.96 10.30 12.51
C ALA A 48 -5.99 10.86 11.06
N ALA A 49 -5.38 12.02 10.84
CA ALA A 49 -5.26 12.64 9.50
C ALA A 49 -4.52 11.72 8.50
N ALA A 50 -3.53 10.96 8.98
CA ALA A 50 -2.78 10.00 8.17
C ALA A 50 -3.41 8.58 8.09
N GLY A 51 -4.64 8.41 8.60
CA GLY A 51 -5.34 7.13 8.58
C GLY A 51 -4.80 6.10 9.59
N PHE A 52 -4.23 6.56 10.71
CA PHE A 52 -3.80 5.71 11.82
C PHE A 52 -4.80 5.72 12.97
N ASP A 53 -5.08 4.52 13.47
CA ASP A 53 -5.91 4.28 14.64
C ASP A 53 -5.01 4.15 15.86
N ALA A 54 -4.72 5.27 16.51
CA ALA A 54 -3.87 5.29 17.69
C ALA A 54 -4.62 4.81 18.95
N ARG A 55 -4.47 3.53 19.30
CA ARG A 55 -5.06 2.94 20.52
C ARG A 55 -4.05 2.91 21.68
N ILE A 56 -3.58 4.09 22.09
CA ILE A 56 -2.55 4.23 23.14
C ILE A 56 -3.07 5.16 24.26
N ASP A 57 -3.11 4.61 25.47
CA ASP A 57 -3.47 5.28 26.71
C ASP A 57 -2.22 5.42 27.59
N LEU A 58 -1.67 6.63 27.64
CA LEU A 58 -0.40 6.90 28.34
C LEU A 58 -0.51 6.71 29.86
N ALA A 59 -1.69 6.92 30.44
CA ALA A 59 -1.89 6.69 31.88
C ALA A 59 -1.83 5.18 32.19
N LYS A 60 -2.43 4.34 31.33
CA LYS A 60 -2.31 2.88 31.44
C LYS A 60 -0.88 2.40 31.18
N VAL A 61 -0.16 3.04 30.25
CA VAL A 61 1.26 2.74 30.02
C VAL A 61 2.08 3.08 31.26
N ALA A 62 1.91 4.27 31.84
CA ALA A 62 2.62 4.68 33.05
C ALA A 62 2.34 3.74 34.24
N ALA A 63 1.08 3.33 34.43
CA ALA A 63 0.69 2.40 35.48
C ALA A 63 1.32 1.00 35.32
N ARG A 64 1.51 0.53 34.08
CA ARG A 64 2.01 -0.83 33.79
C ARG A 64 3.52 -0.91 33.61
N TYR A 65 4.13 0.07 32.97
CA TYR A 65 5.53 0.07 32.54
C TYR A 65 6.37 1.16 33.23
N GLY A 66 5.75 1.99 34.07
CA GLY A 66 6.39 3.10 34.77
C GLY A 66 6.34 4.42 34.00
N THR A 67 6.38 5.53 34.74
CA THR A 67 6.40 6.89 34.19
C THR A 67 7.53 7.13 33.19
N PRO A 68 8.79 6.67 33.41
CA PRO A 68 9.86 6.88 32.43
C PRO A 68 9.58 6.28 31.05
N VAL A 69 8.94 5.10 31.00
CA VAL A 69 8.55 4.46 29.73
C VAL A 69 7.42 5.24 29.06
N ALA A 70 6.43 5.71 29.83
CA ALA A 70 5.34 6.52 29.29
C ALA A 70 5.84 7.86 28.73
N ASP A 71 6.80 8.50 29.39
CA ASP A 71 7.40 9.76 28.95
C ASP A 71 8.24 9.57 27.68
N ALA A 72 9.05 8.50 27.62
CA ALA A 72 9.81 8.14 26.43
C ALA A 72 8.88 7.84 25.23
N LEU A 73 7.80 7.08 25.47
CA LEU A 73 6.78 6.81 24.46
C LEU A 73 6.11 8.11 23.97
N LEU A 74 5.76 9.03 24.88
CA LEU A 74 5.17 10.31 24.49
C LEU A 74 6.14 11.16 23.67
N ALA A 75 7.44 11.17 24.00
CA ALA A 75 8.47 11.82 23.20
C ALA A 75 8.51 11.24 21.78
N ASP A 76 8.52 9.91 21.64
CA ASP A 76 8.52 9.24 20.35
C ASP A 76 7.22 9.48 19.55
N LEU A 77 6.06 9.53 20.20
CA LEU A 77 4.79 9.86 19.55
C LEU A 77 4.74 11.32 19.07
N ARG A 78 5.43 12.24 19.75
CA ARG A 78 5.57 13.64 19.30
C ARG A 78 6.56 13.78 18.14
N ASP A 79 7.57 12.92 18.09
CA ASP A 79 8.57 12.86 17.02
C ASP A 79 8.07 12.08 15.78
N LEU A 80 7.04 11.25 15.95
CA LEU A 80 6.40 10.50 14.87
C LEU A 80 5.82 11.42 13.79
N VAL A 81 6.08 11.07 12.53
CA VAL A 81 5.49 11.67 11.32
C VAL A 81 4.62 10.61 10.63
N PRO A 82 3.32 10.53 10.95
CA PRO A 82 2.46 9.44 10.49
C PRO A 82 2.31 9.36 8.97
N ASP A 83 2.22 10.50 8.28
CA ASP A 83 2.13 10.60 6.82
C ASP A 83 3.44 10.16 6.12
N LEU A 84 4.60 10.47 6.69
CA LEU A 84 5.90 9.97 6.24
C LEU A 84 6.04 8.45 6.49
N LEU A 85 5.64 7.97 7.67
CA LEU A 85 5.61 6.54 7.96
C LEU A 85 4.76 5.79 6.93
N ARG A 86 3.54 6.28 6.66
CA ARG A 86 2.64 5.73 5.64
C ARG A 86 3.21 5.78 4.22
N TRP A 87 4.00 6.82 3.91
CA TRP A 87 4.71 6.93 2.64
C TRP A 87 5.64 5.74 2.44
N HIS A 88 6.38 5.33 3.47
CA HIS A 88 7.37 4.27 3.37
C HIS A 88 6.83 2.85 3.59
N LEU A 89 5.64 2.68 4.19
CA LEU A 89 5.11 1.37 4.53
C LEU A 89 5.09 0.39 3.32
N PRO A 90 5.34 -0.91 3.54
CA PRO A 90 5.33 -1.91 2.48
C PRO A 90 3.99 -1.97 1.74
N ARG A 91 4.02 -2.27 0.44
CA ARG A 91 2.85 -2.27 -0.46
C ARG A 91 2.75 -3.51 -1.32
N ILE A 92 1.54 -3.81 -1.76
CA ILE A 92 1.27 -4.81 -2.80
C ILE A 92 1.38 -4.12 -4.15
N LEU A 93 2.32 -4.59 -4.98
CA LEU A 93 2.59 -4.08 -6.32
C LEU A 93 1.99 -5.02 -7.38
N GLY A 94 2.45 -4.95 -8.64
CA GLY A 94 1.87 -5.78 -9.71
C GLY A 94 0.46 -5.35 -10.12
N GLY A 95 0.23 -4.04 -10.26
CA GLY A 95 -1.05 -3.46 -10.67
C GLY A 95 -1.95 -3.03 -9.51
N ARG A 96 -1.53 -3.31 -8.27
CA ARG A 96 -2.09 -2.72 -7.04
C ARG A 96 -1.17 -1.65 -6.48
N SER A 97 -1.64 -0.90 -5.49
CA SER A 97 -0.85 0.15 -4.81
C SER A 97 -1.14 0.25 -3.30
N THR A 98 -1.95 -0.67 -2.77
CA THR A 98 -2.42 -0.69 -1.38
C THR A 98 -1.33 -1.18 -0.42
N LEU A 99 -1.49 -0.91 0.86
CA LEU A 99 -0.60 -1.38 1.92
C LEU A 99 -0.53 -2.91 1.94
N ALA A 100 0.67 -3.45 2.22
CA ALA A 100 0.85 -4.88 2.42
C ALA A 100 0.01 -5.36 3.59
N THR A 101 -0.61 -6.53 3.43
CA THR A 101 -1.57 -7.08 4.38
C THR A 101 -0.91 -7.81 5.53
N ASP A 102 -1.57 -7.79 6.69
CA ASP A 102 -1.20 -8.54 7.90
C ASP A 102 0.26 -8.35 8.34
N ARG A 103 0.79 -7.14 8.20
CA ARG A 103 2.15 -6.79 8.62
C ARG A 103 2.14 -6.24 10.02
N THR A 104 3.09 -6.70 10.84
CA THR A 104 3.47 -6.03 12.09
C THR A 104 4.78 -5.30 11.87
N VAL A 105 4.80 -3.98 12.08
CA VAL A 105 6.02 -3.18 11.96
C VAL A 105 6.41 -2.65 13.35
N LEU A 106 7.63 -2.97 13.80
CA LEU A 106 8.17 -2.47 15.08
C LEU A 106 8.87 -1.14 14.86
N LEU A 107 8.52 -0.09 15.61
CA LEU A 107 9.08 1.25 15.44
C LEU A 107 10.12 1.57 16.52
N ALA A 108 9.82 1.27 17.79
CA ALA A 108 10.69 1.52 18.92
C ALA A 108 10.43 0.48 20.01
N ASP A 109 11.45 0.17 20.80
CA ASP A 109 11.41 -0.71 21.96
C ASP A 109 11.66 0.06 23.27
N TYR A 110 11.10 -0.47 24.34
CA TYR A 110 11.13 0.13 25.67
C TYR A 110 11.37 -0.99 26.68
N ASP A 111 12.61 -1.08 27.16
CA ASP A 111 12.96 -1.99 28.25
C ASP A 111 12.54 -1.38 29.59
N SER A 112 11.81 -2.16 30.40
CA SER A 112 11.48 -1.75 31.77
C SER A 112 12.72 -1.88 32.64
N ALA A 113 13.46 -0.79 32.85
CA ALA A 113 14.62 -0.75 33.73
C ALA A 113 14.29 -0.93 35.24
N THR A 114 13.04 -1.19 35.60
CA THR A 114 12.57 -1.31 36.99
C THR A 114 12.32 -2.77 37.34
N GLY A 115 13.16 -3.34 38.21
CA GLY A 115 13.16 -4.74 38.67
C GLY A 115 11.96 -5.18 39.52
N GLY A 116 10.74 -4.94 39.03
CA GLY A 116 9.52 -5.64 39.45
C GLY A 116 9.08 -6.63 38.35
N PRO A 117 8.19 -7.58 38.65
CA PRO A 117 7.74 -8.58 37.68
C PRO A 117 6.80 -7.92 36.64
N ALA A 118 7.38 -7.34 35.58
CA ALA A 118 6.68 -6.91 34.38
C ALA A 118 7.14 -7.77 33.17
N PRO A 119 6.22 -8.21 32.30
CA PRO A 119 6.53 -9.20 31.26
C PRO A 119 7.08 -8.55 29.98
N GLY A 120 8.32 -8.88 29.63
CA GLY A 120 8.93 -8.70 28.30
C GLY A 120 9.11 -7.26 27.80
N THR A 121 10.00 -7.07 26.82
CA THR A 121 10.21 -5.79 26.13
C THR A 121 8.91 -5.31 25.46
N ALA A 122 8.53 -4.05 25.70
CA ALA A 122 7.37 -3.43 25.08
C ALA A 122 7.79 -2.67 23.82
N TYR A 123 6.90 -2.58 22.83
CA TYR A 123 7.17 -1.93 21.56
C TYR A 123 6.10 -0.88 21.23
N LEU A 124 6.52 0.23 20.65
CA LEU A 124 5.65 1.01 19.76
C LEU A 124 5.65 0.30 18.42
N HIS A 125 4.48 -0.19 18.00
CA HIS A 125 4.35 -0.97 16.78
C HIS A 125 3.03 -0.69 16.08
N LEU A 126 2.96 -1.03 14.80
CA LEU A 126 1.73 -0.94 14.03
C LEU A 126 1.33 -2.27 13.41
N ARG A 127 0.07 -2.34 12.98
CA ARG A 127 -0.45 -3.46 12.21
C ARG A 127 -1.27 -2.99 11.00
N THR A 128 -1.05 -3.60 9.85
CA THR A 128 -1.91 -3.41 8.67
C THR A 128 -3.06 -4.41 8.68
N VAL A 129 -4.13 -4.11 7.93
CA VAL A 129 -5.29 -5.00 7.82
C VAL A 129 -4.96 -6.27 7.02
N PRO A 130 -5.56 -7.43 7.34
CA PRO A 130 -5.31 -8.69 6.63
C PRO A 130 -6.13 -8.81 5.33
N MET A 131 -6.37 -7.71 4.61
CA MET A 131 -7.18 -7.71 3.37
C MET A 131 -6.63 -6.73 2.34
N VAL A 132 -6.42 -7.23 1.12
CA VAL A 132 -5.80 -6.48 0.03
C VAL A 132 -6.69 -5.31 -0.43
N ASP A 133 -7.98 -5.59 -0.54
CA ASP A 133 -9.02 -4.64 -0.96
C ASP A 133 -9.80 -4.07 0.25
N GLY A 134 -9.25 -4.21 1.46
CA GLY A 134 -9.84 -3.70 2.69
C GLY A 134 -9.45 -2.24 3.00
N PRO A 135 -9.99 -1.67 4.09
CA PRO A 135 -9.72 -0.29 4.48
C PRO A 135 -8.22 -0.05 4.67
N GLN A 136 -7.69 1.01 4.09
CA GLN A 136 -6.25 1.34 4.17
C GLN A 136 -5.86 2.01 5.51
N ARG A 137 -6.54 1.64 6.62
CA ARG A 137 -6.26 2.14 7.97
C ARG A 137 -5.14 1.33 8.61
N VAL A 138 -4.34 1.99 9.44
CA VAL A 138 -3.19 1.39 10.13
C VAL A 138 -3.41 1.44 11.63
N LEU A 139 -3.26 0.33 12.33
CA LEU A 139 -3.49 0.28 13.77
C LEU A 139 -2.19 0.51 14.52
N LEU A 140 -2.08 1.63 15.25
CA LEU A 140 -0.90 1.95 16.07
C LEU A 140 -1.15 1.53 17.53
N ARG A 141 -0.22 0.76 18.10
CA ARG A 141 -0.33 0.13 19.40
C ARG A 141 0.96 0.23 20.20
N PHE A 142 0.82 0.06 21.51
CA PHE A 142 1.93 -0.05 22.44
C PHE A 142 1.81 -1.33 23.28
N GLY A 143 2.92 -2.04 23.44
CA GLY A 143 3.02 -3.27 24.23
C GLY A 143 3.74 -4.39 23.46
N PRO A 144 3.74 -5.63 23.97
CA PRO A 144 4.29 -6.75 23.25
C PRO A 144 3.43 -7.06 22.00
N PRO A 145 4.03 -7.33 20.83
CA PRO A 145 3.29 -7.73 19.65
C PRO A 145 2.55 -9.06 19.92
N ARG A 146 1.27 -9.14 19.52
CA ARG A 146 0.43 -10.34 19.68
C ARG A 146 0.11 -10.98 18.33
N GLY A 147 0.21 -12.31 18.27
CA GLY A 147 -0.22 -13.16 17.14
C GLY A 147 0.93 -13.82 16.38
N ARG A 148 0.75 -15.11 16.00
CA ARG A 148 1.55 -15.76 14.95
C ARG A 148 1.10 -15.18 13.62
N THR A 149 2.01 -14.64 12.84
CA THR A 149 1.73 -14.22 11.46
C THR A 149 1.62 -15.49 10.61
N ALA A 150 0.42 -15.84 10.15
CA ALA A 150 0.20 -17.05 9.36
C ALA A 150 0.99 -17.05 8.03
N SER A 151 1.39 -15.87 7.52
CA SER A 151 2.14 -15.79 6.25
C SER A 151 3.09 -14.58 6.08
N GLY A 152 3.23 -13.65 7.05
CA GLY A 152 4.02 -12.42 6.86
C GLY A 152 4.79 -11.97 8.09
N GLY A 153 6.12 -12.16 8.10
CA GLY A 153 6.98 -11.85 9.24
C GLY A 153 6.94 -10.38 9.72
N THR A 154 7.36 -10.17 10.97
CA THR A 154 7.54 -8.86 11.60
C THR A 154 8.61 -8.05 10.86
N ASP A 155 8.26 -6.83 10.44
CA ASP A 155 9.17 -5.85 9.86
C ASP A 155 9.75 -4.95 10.98
N ASP A 156 11.04 -5.12 11.31
CA ASP A 156 11.66 -4.34 12.39
C ASP A 156 12.27 -3.02 11.86
N TRP A 157 11.65 -1.89 12.19
CA TRP A 157 12.02 -0.57 11.71
C TRP A 157 12.71 0.29 12.78
N ARG A 158 13.17 -0.30 13.88
CA ARG A 158 13.84 0.45 14.96
C ARG A 158 15.10 1.20 14.50
N SER A 159 15.85 0.62 13.56
CA SER A 159 17.02 1.28 12.95
C SER A 159 16.64 2.32 11.87
N LEU A 160 15.39 2.30 11.41
CA LEU A 160 14.87 3.05 10.26
C LEU A 160 14.11 4.33 10.65
N GLY A 161 14.45 4.94 11.78
CA GLY A 161 13.85 6.20 12.25
C GLY A 161 13.83 7.32 11.21
N HIS A 162 14.78 7.35 10.27
CA HIS A 162 14.80 8.31 9.16
C HIS A 162 13.61 8.19 8.19
N LEU A 163 12.83 7.11 8.27
CA LEU A 163 11.63 6.88 7.46
C LEU A 163 10.33 7.28 8.18
N TRP A 164 10.39 7.72 9.44
CA TRP A 164 9.16 7.98 10.21
C TRP A 164 9.29 8.99 11.36
N ARG A 165 10.50 9.35 11.78
CA ARG A 165 10.76 10.37 12.82
C ARG A 165 11.14 11.70 12.19
N ALA A 166 10.59 12.77 12.73
CA ALA A 166 10.92 14.12 12.31
C ALA A 166 12.40 14.43 12.56
N SER A 167 12.87 14.08 13.76
CA SER A 167 14.25 14.31 14.22
C SER A 167 15.32 13.62 13.38
N ARG A 168 14.96 12.55 12.65
CA ARG A 168 15.91 11.70 11.91
C ARG A 168 15.72 11.71 10.41
N ALA A 169 14.69 12.36 9.87
CA ALA A 169 14.42 12.36 8.43
C ALA A 169 15.59 12.92 7.59
N GLY A 170 16.38 13.84 8.16
CA GLY A 170 17.59 14.38 7.52
C GLY A 170 18.67 13.35 7.23
N GLU A 171 18.71 12.21 7.94
CA GLU A 171 19.65 11.11 7.68
C GLU A 171 19.42 10.47 6.30
N LEU A 172 18.22 10.62 5.73
CA LEU A 172 17.78 9.89 4.54
C LEU A 172 18.77 10.01 3.38
N ARG A 173 19.34 11.21 3.13
CA ARG A 173 20.28 11.43 2.03
C ARG A 173 21.55 10.60 2.17
N GLU A 174 22.14 10.53 3.36
CA GLU A 174 23.31 9.70 3.63
C GLU A 174 22.94 8.21 3.50
N ARG A 175 21.80 7.82 4.09
CA ARG A 175 21.29 6.43 4.11
C ARG A 175 21.11 5.83 2.72
N VAL A 176 20.85 6.65 1.71
CA VAL A 176 20.67 6.22 0.32
C VAL A 176 21.91 6.44 -0.56
N GLY A 177 23.06 6.73 0.04
CA GLY A 177 24.33 6.89 -0.68
C GLY A 177 24.48 8.24 -1.37
N GLY A 178 23.78 9.28 -0.92
CA GLY A 178 23.94 10.63 -1.43
C GLY A 178 25.26 11.28 -0.96
N ALA A 179 25.98 11.89 -1.90
CA ALA A 179 27.15 12.72 -1.62
C ALA A 179 27.02 14.08 -2.34
N HIS A 180 27.86 14.36 -3.33
CA HIS A 180 27.74 15.54 -4.20
C HIS A 180 26.42 15.52 -5.01
N ARG A 181 25.92 14.32 -5.34
CA ARG A 181 24.60 14.05 -5.91
C ARG A 181 24.07 12.71 -5.38
N LEU A 182 22.86 12.34 -5.77
CA LEU A 182 22.31 11.01 -5.53
C LEU A 182 22.69 10.07 -6.68
N PRO A 183 22.91 8.76 -6.44
CA PRO A 183 23.18 7.82 -7.52
C PRO A 183 22.04 7.84 -8.57
N PHE A 184 22.38 7.74 -9.85
CA PHE A 184 21.50 7.79 -11.02
C PHE A 184 20.73 9.10 -11.24
N LEU A 185 21.07 10.16 -10.50
CA LEU A 185 20.43 11.46 -10.62
C LEU A 185 21.47 12.56 -10.80
N GLU A 186 21.08 13.59 -11.54
CA GLU A 186 21.71 14.90 -11.53
C GLU A 186 21.52 15.59 -10.18
N ALA A 187 22.27 16.67 -9.93
CA ALA A 187 22.15 17.45 -8.69
C ALA A 187 20.76 18.09 -8.51
N ASP A 188 20.06 18.37 -9.60
CA ASP A 188 18.69 18.90 -9.60
C ASP A 188 17.60 17.81 -9.46
N GLY A 189 18.01 16.54 -9.43
CA GLY A 189 17.12 15.37 -9.32
C GLY A 189 16.53 14.87 -10.64
N SER A 190 16.97 15.40 -11.79
CA SER A 190 16.65 14.81 -13.08
C SER A 190 17.41 13.49 -13.32
N PRO A 191 16.90 12.57 -14.16
CA PRO A 191 17.58 11.33 -14.49
C PRO A 191 18.98 11.56 -15.06
N LEU A 192 19.96 10.81 -14.57
CA LEU A 192 21.33 10.85 -15.09
C LEU A 192 21.39 10.27 -16.52
N PRO A 193 21.94 10.99 -17.51
CA PRO A 193 22.12 10.47 -18.86
C PRO A 193 23.05 9.23 -18.89
N ALA A 194 22.71 8.25 -19.74
CA ALA A 194 23.38 6.96 -19.79
C ALA A 194 24.85 7.03 -20.26
N ASP A 195 25.24 8.09 -20.96
CA ASP A 195 26.62 8.37 -21.38
C ASP A 195 27.51 8.88 -20.25
N ARG A 196 26.92 9.36 -19.15
CA ARG A 196 27.67 9.76 -17.94
C ARG A 196 27.78 8.66 -16.89
N LEU A 197 27.13 7.52 -17.09
CA LEU A 197 27.24 6.37 -16.20
C LEU A 197 28.63 5.70 -16.35
N PRO A 198 29.23 5.22 -15.25
CA PRO A 198 30.54 4.57 -15.28
C PRO A 198 30.50 3.26 -16.08
N ASP A 199 31.49 3.07 -16.96
CA ASP A 199 31.69 1.85 -17.77
C ASP A 199 32.75 0.89 -17.19
N ARG A 200 33.45 1.33 -16.15
CA ARG A 200 34.49 0.59 -15.40
C ARG A 200 34.48 1.01 -13.94
N ASP A 201 35.15 0.24 -13.08
CA ASP A 201 35.25 0.55 -11.65
C ASP A 201 35.84 1.97 -11.45
N PRO A 202 35.08 2.91 -10.88
CA PRO A 202 35.56 4.27 -10.62
C PRO A 202 36.46 4.37 -9.38
N GLY A 203 36.73 3.24 -8.70
CA GLY A 203 37.48 3.18 -7.45
C GLY A 203 36.64 3.64 -6.25
N THR A 204 37.29 4.05 -5.17
CA THR A 204 36.66 4.47 -3.92
C THR A 204 36.54 5.99 -3.76
N GLY A 205 37.16 6.77 -4.66
CA GLY A 205 37.18 8.23 -4.59
C GLY A 205 35.86 8.92 -4.92
N ASP A 206 34.98 8.23 -5.67
CA ASP A 206 33.60 8.68 -5.93
C ASP A 206 32.61 7.58 -5.50
N PRO A 207 32.05 7.64 -4.28
CA PRO A 207 31.12 6.63 -3.79
C PRO A 207 29.81 6.59 -4.59
N VAL A 208 29.41 7.70 -5.23
CA VAL A 208 28.17 7.77 -6.03
C VAL A 208 28.37 7.00 -7.33
N ALA A 209 29.45 7.29 -8.06
CA ALA A 209 29.79 6.54 -9.27
C ALA A 209 30.04 5.06 -8.94
N ARG A 210 30.68 4.75 -7.80
CA ARG A 210 30.87 3.36 -7.38
C ARG A 210 29.54 2.63 -7.17
N ALA A 211 28.57 3.27 -6.52
CA ALA A 211 27.25 2.70 -6.33
C ALA A 211 26.52 2.44 -7.66
N GLU A 212 26.63 3.37 -8.60
CA GLU A 212 26.06 3.21 -9.95
C GLU A 212 26.70 2.05 -10.70
N TRP A 213 28.03 1.97 -10.69
CA TRP A 213 28.77 0.91 -11.34
C TRP A 213 28.43 -0.48 -10.76
N LEU A 214 28.41 -0.63 -9.43
CA LEU A 214 28.05 -1.89 -8.77
C LEU A 214 26.64 -2.36 -9.18
N HIS A 215 25.68 -1.42 -9.24
CA HIS A 215 24.34 -1.73 -9.68
C HIS A 215 24.28 -2.14 -11.16
N LEU A 216 25.05 -1.48 -12.04
CA LEU A 216 25.13 -1.85 -13.45
C LEU A 216 25.68 -3.26 -13.64
N VAL A 217 26.82 -3.59 -13.00
CA VAL A 217 27.41 -4.94 -13.03
C VAL A 217 26.41 -5.99 -12.52
N TYR A 218 25.72 -5.69 -11.42
CA TYR A 218 24.73 -6.58 -10.85
C TYR A 218 23.55 -6.83 -11.81
N ARG A 219 23.03 -5.79 -12.48
CA ARG A 219 21.92 -5.92 -13.44
C ARG A 219 22.30 -6.62 -14.74
N GLU A 220 23.57 -6.63 -15.12
CA GLU A 220 24.08 -7.43 -16.24
C GLU A 220 24.04 -8.95 -15.92
N GLY A 221 23.64 -9.35 -14.71
CA GLY A 221 23.61 -10.74 -14.25
C GLY A 221 24.96 -11.22 -13.70
N ARG A 222 25.95 -10.33 -13.60
CA ARG A 222 27.30 -10.64 -13.07
C ARG A 222 27.30 -10.57 -11.53
N VAL A 223 26.41 -11.34 -10.90
CA VAL A 223 26.14 -11.30 -9.46
C VAL A 223 27.38 -11.54 -8.61
N ALA A 224 28.12 -12.61 -8.88
CA ALA A 224 29.31 -12.98 -8.11
C ALA A 224 30.38 -11.88 -8.14
N GLU A 225 30.57 -11.26 -9.30
CA GLU A 225 31.50 -10.15 -9.45
C GLU A 225 31.03 -8.91 -8.68
N ALA A 226 29.75 -8.52 -8.85
CA ALA A 226 29.21 -7.36 -8.16
C ALA A 226 29.30 -7.51 -6.62
N LEU A 227 29.02 -8.70 -6.09
CA LEU A 227 29.16 -9.02 -4.67
C LEU A 227 30.62 -8.93 -4.21
N ALA A 228 31.55 -9.54 -4.95
CA ALA A 228 32.97 -9.49 -4.63
C ALA A 228 33.50 -8.04 -4.62
N GLN A 229 33.06 -7.22 -5.57
CA GLN A 229 33.42 -5.80 -5.67
C GLN A 229 32.78 -4.94 -4.58
N ALA A 230 31.64 -5.37 -4.04
CA ALA A 230 31.05 -4.79 -2.85
C ALA A 230 31.71 -5.28 -1.54
N GLY A 231 32.68 -6.21 -1.61
CA GLY A 231 33.33 -6.80 -0.43
C GLY A 231 32.50 -7.90 0.25
N ILE A 232 31.46 -8.38 -0.42
CA ILE A 232 30.49 -9.35 0.09
C ILE A 232 30.85 -10.75 -0.43
N GLU A 233 30.93 -11.71 0.49
CA GLU A 233 31.21 -13.09 0.16
C GLU A 233 29.96 -13.77 -0.43
N TRP A 234 30.12 -14.44 -1.56
CA TRP A 234 29.04 -15.16 -2.25
C TRP A 234 29.24 -16.66 -2.14
N ASP A 235 28.27 -17.35 -1.54
CA ASP A 235 28.20 -18.81 -1.53
C ASP A 235 27.21 -19.26 -2.62
N ALA A 236 27.77 -19.74 -3.73
CA ALA A 236 27.03 -20.20 -4.90
C ALA A 236 26.48 -21.63 -4.75
N THR A 237 26.58 -22.24 -3.56
CA THR A 237 26.08 -23.61 -3.34
C THR A 237 24.57 -23.65 -3.59
N PRO A 238 24.09 -24.49 -4.53
CA PRO A 238 22.66 -24.60 -4.78
C PRO A 238 21.89 -25.09 -3.54
N PRO A 239 20.69 -24.56 -3.26
CA PRO A 239 19.83 -25.10 -2.21
C PRO A 239 19.40 -26.55 -2.54
N GLN A 240 19.24 -27.40 -1.52
CA GLN A 240 18.89 -28.82 -1.68
C GLN A 240 17.38 -29.03 -1.85
N MET A 241 16.80 -28.44 -2.91
CA MET A 241 15.36 -28.52 -3.17
C MET A 241 14.94 -29.65 -4.13
N PRO A 242 13.66 -30.07 -4.10
CA PRO A 242 13.11 -31.03 -5.06
C PRO A 242 13.37 -30.62 -6.51
N SER A 243 13.56 -31.61 -7.40
CA SER A 243 14.02 -31.40 -8.78
C SER A 243 13.18 -30.42 -9.58
N TYR A 244 11.87 -30.40 -9.36
CA TYR A 244 10.90 -29.53 -10.05
C TYR A 244 10.95 -28.07 -9.57
N TYR A 245 11.60 -27.76 -8.44
CA TYR A 245 11.81 -26.40 -7.95
C TYR A 245 13.23 -25.86 -8.14
N ARG A 246 14.19 -26.72 -8.53
CA ARG A 246 15.60 -26.37 -8.68
C ARG A 246 15.79 -25.13 -9.55
N THR A 247 16.55 -24.18 -9.03
CA THR A 247 16.95 -22.98 -9.75
C THR A 247 18.35 -22.57 -9.32
N ALA A 248 19.07 -21.88 -10.20
CA ALA A 248 20.40 -21.36 -9.87
C ALA A 248 20.26 -20.30 -8.76
N PRO A 249 21.09 -20.32 -7.70
CA PRO A 249 21.11 -19.30 -6.66
C PRO A 249 21.20 -17.87 -7.22
N GLU A 250 21.96 -17.68 -8.30
CA GLU A 250 22.14 -16.41 -9.00
C GLU A 250 20.82 -15.88 -9.56
N THR A 251 19.92 -16.74 -10.04
CA THR A 251 18.60 -16.33 -10.54
C THR A 251 17.75 -15.74 -9.42
N ILE A 252 17.76 -16.36 -8.24
CA ILE A 252 17.03 -15.86 -7.08
C ILE A 252 17.65 -14.55 -6.59
N VAL A 253 18.97 -14.51 -6.42
CA VAL A 253 19.64 -13.31 -5.92
C VAL A 253 19.45 -12.15 -6.88
N SER A 254 19.60 -12.35 -8.19
CA SER A 254 19.41 -11.28 -9.19
C SER A 254 18.03 -10.64 -9.12
N ALA A 255 16.98 -11.43 -8.81
CA ALA A 255 15.62 -10.95 -8.69
C ALA A 255 15.36 -10.08 -7.43
N LEU A 256 16.28 -10.07 -6.46
CA LEU A 256 16.12 -9.27 -5.24
C LEU A 256 16.33 -7.76 -5.48
N ASN A 257 17.06 -7.37 -6.53
CA ASN A 257 17.46 -5.97 -6.77
C ASN A 257 18.21 -5.36 -5.56
N LEU A 258 19.26 -6.04 -5.11
CA LEU A 258 20.04 -5.61 -3.94
C LEU A 258 20.74 -4.26 -4.16
N ASP A 259 20.68 -3.39 -3.16
CA ASP A 259 21.46 -2.15 -3.12
C ASP A 259 22.86 -2.41 -2.53
N LEU A 260 23.72 -3.01 -3.35
CA LEU A 260 25.02 -3.55 -2.92
C LEU A 260 25.95 -2.50 -2.30
N ALA A 261 25.84 -1.23 -2.71
CA ALA A 261 26.72 -0.16 -2.25
C ALA A 261 26.54 0.15 -0.75
N ARG A 262 25.34 -0.07 -0.21
CA ARG A 262 25.02 0.23 1.20
C ARG A 262 24.60 -0.99 2.02
N LEU A 263 24.38 -2.14 1.37
CA LEU A 263 23.79 -3.33 1.97
C LEU A 263 24.50 -3.72 3.27
N GLU A 264 25.83 -3.85 3.25
CA GLU A 264 26.58 -4.25 4.44
C GLU A 264 26.45 -3.22 5.59
N ALA A 265 26.56 -1.93 5.29
CA ALA A 265 26.46 -0.87 6.29
C ALA A 265 25.08 -0.88 6.97
N GLU A 266 24.00 -1.01 6.20
CA GLU A 266 22.64 -1.03 6.74
C GLU A 266 22.32 -2.35 7.47
N VAL A 267 22.81 -3.49 6.99
CA VAL A 267 22.69 -4.77 7.73
C VAL A 267 23.41 -4.69 9.07
N ARG A 268 24.61 -4.10 9.14
CA ARG A 268 25.34 -3.90 10.39
C ARG A 268 24.62 -2.96 11.36
N ARG A 269 24.07 -1.85 10.85
CA ARG A 269 23.24 -0.92 11.64
C ARG A 269 21.97 -1.61 12.18
N PHE A 270 21.33 -2.45 11.38
CA PHE A 270 20.20 -3.26 11.79
C PHE A 270 20.58 -4.30 12.86
N ALA A 271 21.68 -5.02 12.64
CA ALA A 271 22.16 -6.04 13.55
C ALA A 271 22.51 -5.49 14.94
N ALA A 272 22.94 -4.22 15.03
CA ALA A 272 23.23 -3.54 16.29
C ALA A 272 22.01 -3.36 17.22
N LEU A 273 20.78 -3.58 16.72
CA LEU A 273 19.54 -3.52 17.52
C LEU A 273 19.33 -4.75 18.41
N GLY A 274 20.10 -5.81 18.22
CA GLY A 274 19.91 -7.07 18.92
C GLY A 274 21.15 -7.95 18.91
N THR A 275 20.93 -9.23 19.18
CA THR A 275 22.01 -10.23 19.27
C THR A 275 22.07 -11.15 18.05
N ALA A 276 21.21 -10.92 17.05
CA ALA A 276 21.16 -11.74 15.85
C ALA A 276 22.43 -11.57 15.01
N GLU A 277 23.05 -12.69 14.62
CA GLU A 277 24.22 -12.71 13.74
C GLU A 277 23.89 -13.25 12.33
N ARG A 278 22.63 -13.66 12.11
CA ARG A 278 22.12 -14.27 10.89
C ARG A 278 20.75 -13.68 10.58
N PHE A 279 20.50 -13.37 9.31
CA PHE A 279 19.28 -12.71 8.83
C PHE A 279 18.77 -13.37 7.55
N GLN A 280 17.52 -13.10 7.17
CA GLN A 280 16.94 -13.61 5.93
C GLN A 280 16.13 -12.59 5.12
N ILE A 281 16.10 -12.78 3.80
CA ILE A 281 15.22 -12.08 2.85
C ILE A 281 14.30 -13.12 2.22
N GLY A 282 12.99 -12.90 2.34
CA GLY A 282 11.95 -13.87 1.96
C GLY A 282 11.09 -13.46 0.78
N GLN A 283 11.67 -13.07 -0.35
CA GLN A 283 10.91 -12.62 -1.54
C GLN A 283 10.54 -13.75 -2.51
N ASP A 284 11.31 -14.83 -2.55
CA ASP A 284 10.99 -16.00 -3.38
C ASP A 284 10.20 -17.02 -2.53
N TRP A 285 9.21 -17.67 -3.15
CA TRP A 285 8.38 -18.66 -2.48
C TRP A 285 9.07 -20.03 -2.32
N ARG A 286 10.15 -20.28 -3.09
CA ARG A 286 10.94 -21.53 -3.10
C ARG A 286 12.11 -21.51 -2.12
N ALA A 287 12.71 -20.36 -1.86
CA ALA A 287 13.98 -20.24 -1.15
C ALA A 287 14.11 -18.94 -0.35
N ARG A 288 15.15 -18.87 0.49
CA ARG A 288 15.53 -17.70 1.27
C ARG A 288 16.96 -17.28 0.95
N ALA A 289 17.18 -15.97 0.79
CA ALA A 289 18.53 -15.44 0.84
C ALA A 289 18.89 -15.20 2.30
N VAL A 290 19.91 -15.90 2.79
CA VAL A 290 20.44 -15.77 4.15
C VAL A 290 21.67 -14.90 4.11
N ILE A 291 21.73 -13.98 5.07
CA ILE A 291 22.88 -13.10 5.29
C ILE A 291 23.48 -13.45 6.65
N ASP A 292 24.77 -13.79 6.66
CA ASP A 292 25.55 -14.04 7.86
C ASP A 292 26.97 -13.46 7.71
N PHE A 293 27.87 -13.75 8.65
CA PHE A 293 29.23 -13.23 8.67
C PHE A 293 30.26 -14.35 8.76
N THR A 294 31.40 -14.18 8.11
CA THR A 294 32.46 -15.21 8.06
C THR A 294 33.15 -15.46 9.40
N ARG A 295 32.96 -14.56 10.37
CA ARG A 295 33.38 -14.75 11.76
C ARG A 295 32.20 -14.47 12.69
N ARG A 296 32.25 -15.05 13.89
CA ARG A 296 31.25 -14.84 14.94
C ARG A 296 31.13 -13.38 15.36
N GLY A 297 29.94 -12.94 15.76
CA GLY A 297 29.71 -11.64 16.40
C GLY A 297 29.78 -10.45 15.45
N LEU A 298 29.13 -10.54 14.28
CA LEU A 298 29.18 -9.56 13.18
C LEU A 298 30.60 -9.25 12.68
N ARG A 299 31.63 -9.99 13.12
CA ARG A 299 33.02 -9.76 12.70
C ARG A 299 33.27 -10.42 11.34
N GLY A 300 34.26 -9.92 10.60
CA GLY A 300 34.58 -10.45 9.29
C GLY A 300 33.67 -9.93 8.19
N ARG A 301 33.76 -10.55 7.00
CA ARG A 301 33.00 -10.14 5.81
C ARG A 301 31.57 -10.62 5.90
N MET A 302 30.64 -9.80 5.39
CA MET A 302 29.26 -10.23 5.18
C MET A 302 29.23 -11.30 4.08
N ARG A 303 28.40 -12.33 4.25
CA ARG A 303 28.21 -13.42 3.30
C ARG A 303 26.74 -13.59 2.96
N ILE A 304 26.44 -13.83 1.68
CA ILE A 304 25.10 -14.14 1.18
C ILE A 304 25.08 -15.56 0.63
N ARG A 305 24.03 -16.31 0.96
CA ARG A 305 23.78 -17.67 0.48
C ARG A 305 22.30 -17.91 0.25
N ILE A 306 21.97 -18.78 -0.71
CA ILE A 306 20.58 -19.20 -0.95
C ILE A 306 20.35 -20.56 -0.31
N VAL A 307 19.31 -20.64 0.52
CA VAL A 307 18.94 -21.86 1.24
C VAL A 307 17.45 -22.15 1.08
N GLU A 308 17.03 -23.38 1.34
CA GLU A 308 15.62 -23.73 1.52
C GLU A 308 14.99 -22.94 2.67
N ARG A 309 13.66 -22.86 2.67
CA ARG A 309 12.90 -22.06 3.64
C ARG A 309 13.12 -22.53 5.06
N GLU A 310 13.15 -23.84 5.26
CA GLU A 310 13.32 -24.53 6.53
C GLU A 310 14.75 -24.30 7.06
N ALA A 311 15.74 -24.32 6.16
CA ALA A 311 17.15 -24.11 6.49
C ALA A 311 17.50 -22.67 6.93
N ALA A 312 16.64 -21.69 6.62
CA ALA A 312 16.77 -20.34 7.16
C ALA A 312 16.44 -20.27 8.67
N GLY A 313 15.63 -21.21 9.17
CA GLY A 313 15.24 -21.31 10.57
C GLY A 313 14.56 -20.04 11.09
N SER A 314 14.84 -19.69 12.35
CA SER A 314 14.27 -18.53 13.05
C SER A 314 15.01 -17.21 12.81
N ALA A 315 15.88 -17.12 11.81
CA ALA A 315 16.61 -15.89 11.52
C ALA A 315 15.63 -14.72 11.27
N PRO A 316 15.82 -13.53 11.85
CA PRO A 316 14.93 -12.40 11.61
C PRO A 316 14.94 -11.97 10.14
N PHE A 317 13.78 -11.50 9.65
CA PHE A 317 13.65 -10.92 8.32
C PHE A 317 14.28 -9.53 8.28
N LEU A 318 15.02 -9.23 7.22
CA LEU A 318 15.46 -7.87 6.95
C LEU A 318 14.33 -7.08 6.27
N PRO A 319 13.96 -5.89 6.80
CA PRO A 319 13.02 -5.00 6.13
C PRO A 319 13.53 -4.60 4.76
N ALA A 320 12.63 -4.47 3.78
CA ALA A 320 12.99 -4.13 2.40
C ALA A 320 13.87 -2.87 2.30
N ALA A 321 13.62 -1.85 3.11
CA ALA A 321 14.40 -0.61 3.13
C ALA A 321 15.89 -0.80 3.49
N VAL A 322 16.25 -1.89 4.17
CA VAL A 322 17.66 -2.22 4.50
C VAL A 322 18.43 -2.67 3.26
N TRP A 323 17.80 -3.45 2.37
CA TRP A 323 18.50 -4.16 1.29
C TRP A 323 18.10 -3.77 -0.13
N ARG A 324 16.99 -3.05 -0.33
CA ARG A 324 16.52 -2.53 -1.62
C ARG A 324 16.62 -1.03 -1.69
N ARG A 325 16.98 -0.50 -2.86
CA ARG A 325 16.91 0.94 -3.15
C ARG A 325 15.50 1.48 -2.87
N LEU A 326 15.40 2.73 -2.39
CA LEU A 326 14.10 3.31 -2.11
C LEU A 326 13.30 3.53 -3.41
N PRO A 327 11.99 3.21 -3.42
CA PRO A 327 11.14 3.38 -4.60
C PRO A 327 11.16 4.82 -5.14
N ASP A 328 11.29 5.82 -4.27
CA ASP A 328 11.36 7.23 -4.67
C ASP A 328 12.56 7.52 -5.58
N LEU A 329 13.72 6.92 -5.30
CA LEU A 329 14.92 7.08 -6.13
C LEU A 329 14.82 6.35 -7.46
N GLU A 330 14.15 5.20 -7.48
CA GLU A 330 13.90 4.44 -8.71
C GLU A 330 12.90 5.19 -9.62
N LEU A 331 11.84 5.75 -9.05
CA LEU A 331 10.87 6.56 -9.78
C LEU A 331 11.50 7.83 -10.37
N LEU A 332 12.37 8.51 -9.61
CA LEU A 332 13.12 9.69 -10.09
C LEU A 332 14.07 9.29 -11.23
N ALA A 333 14.83 8.22 -11.05
CA ALA A 333 15.81 7.77 -12.06
C ALA A 333 15.12 7.29 -13.35
N ASP A 334 13.91 6.73 -13.25
CA ASP A 334 13.08 6.39 -14.41
C ASP A 334 12.32 7.60 -15.01
N GLY A 335 12.43 8.79 -14.41
CA GLY A 335 11.73 10.01 -14.84
C GLY A 335 10.21 9.94 -14.69
N VAL A 336 9.70 9.10 -13.80
CA VAL A 336 8.27 8.87 -13.57
C VAL A 336 7.66 9.95 -12.68
N VAL A 337 8.46 10.48 -11.76
CA VAL A 337 8.14 11.59 -10.86
C VAL A 337 9.28 12.61 -10.87
N THR A 338 8.97 13.82 -10.43
CA THR A 338 9.96 14.89 -10.20
C THR A 338 10.23 15.08 -8.70
N PRO A 339 11.35 15.72 -8.31
CA PRO A 339 11.62 16.02 -6.91
C PRO A 339 10.47 16.75 -6.19
N SER A 340 9.79 17.67 -6.87
CA SER A 340 8.65 18.42 -6.31
C SER A 340 7.44 17.55 -5.95
N GLU A 341 7.30 16.36 -6.54
CA GLU A 341 6.20 15.43 -6.24
C GLU A 341 6.46 14.52 -5.03
N LEU A 342 7.67 14.56 -4.46
CA LEU A 342 8.02 13.79 -3.27
C LEU A 342 7.32 14.33 -2.02
N HIS A 343 7.15 13.47 -1.01
CA HIS A 343 6.78 13.92 0.32
C HIS A 343 7.73 15.02 0.84
N PRO A 344 7.26 16.09 1.52
CA PRO A 344 8.11 17.21 1.93
C PRO A 344 9.39 16.83 2.66
N MET A 345 9.30 16.00 3.70
CA MET A 345 10.51 15.58 4.43
C MET A 345 11.45 14.68 3.61
N VAL A 346 10.93 13.96 2.61
CA VAL A 346 11.76 13.16 1.69
C VAL A 346 12.45 14.09 0.69
N GLY A 347 11.69 15.02 0.10
CA GLY A 347 12.21 16.01 -0.84
C GLY A 347 13.26 16.93 -0.21
N GLU A 348 13.00 17.44 1.00
CA GLU A 348 13.93 18.30 1.74
C GLU A 348 15.23 17.59 2.10
N ALA A 349 15.14 16.33 2.56
CA ALA A 349 16.33 15.55 2.89
C ALA A 349 17.13 15.23 1.62
N LEU A 350 16.47 14.77 0.56
CA LEU A 350 17.13 14.35 -0.68
C LEU A 350 17.62 15.54 -1.53
N PHE A 351 16.94 16.68 -1.51
CA PHE A 351 17.21 17.84 -2.36
C PHE A 351 17.14 19.17 -1.57
N PRO A 352 18.06 19.40 -0.62
CA PRO A 352 18.04 20.60 0.22
C PRO A 352 18.21 21.93 -0.56
N GLY A 353 18.73 21.85 -1.80
CA GLY A 353 18.87 22.99 -2.70
C GLY A 353 17.61 23.32 -3.51
N HIS A 354 16.58 22.45 -3.51
CA HIS A 354 15.36 22.65 -4.29
C HIS A 354 14.63 23.94 -3.86
N ARG A 355 13.96 24.59 -4.80
CA ARG A 355 13.18 25.81 -4.59
C ARG A 355 11.73 25.53 -4.98
N GLY A 356 10.82 25.63 -4.02
CA GLY A 356 9.39 25.40 -4.24
C GLY A 356 8.82 24.39 -3.26
N PRO A 357 7.49 24.26 -3.22
CA PRO A 357 6.82 23.33 -2.34
C PRO A 357 6.98 21.90 -2.86
N PHE A 358 7.30 20.99 -1.94
CA PHE A 358 7.19 19.57 -2.16
C PHE A 358 5.75 19.08 -1.97
N GLY A 359 5.50 17.83 -2.33
CA GLY A 359 4.27 17.11 -2.08
C GLY A 359 3.60 16.64 -3.37
N PRO A 360 2.83 15.54 -3.32
CA PRO A 360 2.09 15.05 -4.47
C PRO A 360 1.21 16.14 -5.11
N PRO A 361 0.88 16.01 -6.41
CA PRO A 361 -0.04 16.93 -7.06
C PRO A 361 -1.35 17.06 -6.29
N GLY A 362 -1.86 18.29 -6.18
CA GLY A 362 -3.16 18.56 -5.58
C GLY A 362 -4.32 17.95 -6.36
N LEU A 363 -5.53 18.13 -5.85
CA LEU A 363 -6.74 17.68 -6.53
C LEU A 363 -6.89 18.38 -7.89
N THR A 364 -7.05 17.58 -8.96
CA THR A 364 -7.30 18.10 -10.30
C THR A 364 -8.81 18.12 -10.55
N PRO A 365 -9.43 19.29 -10.77
CA PRO A 365 -10.86 19.34 -11.06
C PRO A 365 -11.18 18.63 -12.38
N PRO A 366 -12.38 18.06 -12.54
CA PRO A 366 -12.78 17.39 -13.77
C PRO A 366 -12.78 18.37 -14.95
N ALA A 367 -12.02 18.04 -15.99
CA ALA A 367 -11.93 18.85 -17.21
C ALA A 367 -12.96 18.39 -18.26
N PRO A 368 -13.49 19.29 -19.10
CA PRO A 368 -14.34 18.90 -20.23
C PRO A 368 -13.63 17.98 -21.22
N VAL A 369 -14.36 17.01 -21.79
CA VAL A 369 -13.84 15.97 -22.69
C VAL A 369 -14.58 16.03 -24.02
N ARG A 370 -13.84 15.92 -25.13
CA ARG A 370 -14.43 15.86 -26.47
C ARG A 370 -14.89 14.45 -26.79
N VAL A 371 -16.13 14.32 -27.24
CA VAL A 371 -16.76 13.06 -27.66
C VAL A 371 -17.27 13.21 -29.08
N ARG A 372 -16.99 12.21 -29.92
CA ARG A 372 -17.55 12.13 -31.27
C ARG A 372 -18.99 11.62 -31.18
N CYS A 373 -19.98 12.41 -31.59
CA CYS A 373 -21.38 12.03 -31.53
C CYS A 373 -22.06 12.34 -32.87
N ARG A 374 -22.64 11.32 -33.53
CA ARG A 374 -23.37 11.45 -34.81
C ARG A 374 -22.68 12.26 -35.92
N GLY A 375 -21.35 12.27 -35.96
CA GLY A 375 -20.64 13.05 -36.97
C GLY A 375 -20.29 14.48 -36.54
N ASP A 376 -20.54 14.88 -35.29
CA ASP A 376 -20.05 16.12 -34.66
C ASP A 376 -19.17 15.88 -33.43
N TRP A 377 -18.48 16.93 -32.98
CA TRP A 377 -17.67 16.91 -31.75
C TRP A 377 -18.44 17.62 -30.64
N HIS A 378 -18.85 16.88 -29.63
CA HIS A 378 -19.49 17.44 -28.44
C HIS A 378 -18.48 17.57 -27.31
N LEU A 379 -18.64 18.62 -26.50
CA LEU A 379 -17.91 18.78 -25.27
C LEU A 379 -18.79 18.28 -24.12
N VAL A 380 -18.37 17.21 -23.46
CA VAL A 380 -19.05 16.67 -22.27
C VAL A 380 -18.27 17.07 -21.02
N ARG A 381 -18.94 17.36 -19.91
CA ARG A 381 -18.29 17.73 -18.64
C ARG A 381 -19.15 17.33 -17.46
N PHE A 382 -18.52 17.06 -16.33
CA PHE A 382 -19.25 16.90 -15.08
C PHE A 382 -19.76 18.27 -14.60
N ARG A 383 -21.03 18.35 -14.26
CA ARG A 383 -21.69 19.53 -13.69
C ARG A 383 -22.93 19.08 -12.91
N ASP A 384 -23.15 19.67 -11.74
CA ASP A 384 -24.34 19.45 -10.91
C ASP A 384 -24.63 17.96 -10.62
N GLY A 385 -23.56 17.15 -10.48
CA GLY A 385 -23.68 15.71 -10.21
C GLY A 385 -24.13 14.89 -11.41
N ALA A 386 -23.97 15.39 -12.63
CA ALA A 386 -24.27 14.66 -13.86
C ALA A 386 -23.23 14.91 -14.96
N LEU A 387 -23.17 14.03 -15.96
CA LEU A 387 -22.42 14.28 -17.18
C LEU A 387 -23.26 15.17 -18.13
N ASP A 388 -22.96 16.46 -18.14
CA ASP A 388 -23.56 17.45 -19.03
C ASP A 388 -23.10 17.22 -20.48
N SER A 389 -24.04 17.24 -21.41
CA SER A 389 -23.83 17.08 -22.85
C SER A 389 -24.87 17.90 -23.63
N PRO A 390 -24.54 18.41 -24.83
CA PRO A 390 -25.38 19.36 -25.57
C PRO A 390 -26.55 18.66 -26.30
N HIS A 391 -27.39 17.97 -25.53
CA HIS A 391 -28.55 17.23 -26.03
C HIS A 391 -29.81 17.62 -25.26
N SER A 392 -30.91 17.78 -26.01
CA SER A 392 -32.23 18.07 -25.45
C SER A 392 -32.78 16.87 -24.66
N ALA A 393 -33.75 17.13 -23.78
CA ALA A 393 -34.44 16.07 -23.04
C ALA A 393 -35.14 15.07 -23.97
N GLN A 394 -35.70 15.54 -25.10
CA GLN A 394 -36.35 14.68 -26.09
C GLN A 394 -35.38 13.74 -26.79
N GLU A 395 -34.18 14.22 -27.15
CA GLU A 395 -33.13 13.37 -27.70
C GLU A 395 -32.66 12.32 -26.69
N ARG A 396 -32.46 12.71 -25.43
CA ARG A 396 -32.13 11.79 -24.32
C ARG A 396 -33.20 10.71 -24.16
N GLN A 397 -34.47 11.09 -24.18
CA GLN A 397 -35.58 10.15 -24.08
C GLN A 397 -35.62 9.17 -25.25
N ARG A 398 -35.46 9.67 -26.49
CA ARG A 398 -35.41 8.84 -27.70
C ARG A 398 -34.30 7.81 -27.64
N GLU A 399 -33.10 8.21 -27.24
CA GLU A 399 -31.93 7.32 -27.16
C GLU A 399 -32.06 6.30 -26.04
N ASN A 400 -32.62 6.70 -24.88
CA ASN A 400 -32.93 5.76 -23.80
C ASN A 400 -33.95 4.71 -24.23
N ALA A 401 -34.99 5.11 -24.97
CA ALA A 401 -35.98 4.19 -25.52
C ALA A 401 -35.35 3.24 -26.55
N LEU A 402 -34.55 3.75 -27.49
CA LEU A 402 -33.83 2.93 -28.47
C LEU A 402 -32.99 1.85 -27.79
N ARG A 403 -32.24 2.22 -26.74
CA ARG A 403 -31.44 1.28 -25.95
C ARG A 403 -32.31 0.24 -25.24
N ALA A 404 -33.42 0.65 -24.63
CA ALA A 404 -34.33 -0.27 -23.94
C ALA A 404 -34.89 -1.35 -24.87
N PHE A 405 -35.04 -1.05 -26.17
CA PHE A 405 -35.44 -2.02 -27.20
C PHE A 405 -34.23 -2.72 -27.89
N GLY A 406 -33.04 -2.68 -27.30
CA GLY A 406 -31.84 -3.36 -27.82
C GLY A 406 -31.06 -2.61 -28.91
N GLY A 407 -31.41 -1.35 -29.18
CA GLY A 407 -30.71 -0.50 -30.14
C GLY A 407 -29.33 -0.06 -29.63
N ALA A 408 -28.38 0.08 -30.56
CA ALA A 408 -27.03 0.56 -30.25
C ALA A 408 -27.03 2.08 -29.98
N VAL A 409 -26.58 2.48 -28.79
CA VAL A 409 -26.29 3.88 -28.45
C VAL A 409 -24.85 4.23 -28.82
N THR A 410 -24.63 5.42 -29.39
CA THR A 410 -23.29 5.89 -29.80
C THR A 410 -22.99 7.29 -29.28
N GLY A 411 -21.72 7.72 -29.34
CA GLY A 411 -21.30 9.05 -28.93
C GLY A 411 -21.60 9.38 -27.47
N CYS A 412 -22.17 10.56 -27.20
CA CYS A 412 -22.44 11.03 -25.83
C CYS A 412 -23.28 10.06 -25.00
N PHE A 413 -24.31 9.44 -25.59
CA PHE A 413 -25.17 8.49 -24.89
C PHE A 413 -24.46 7.19 -24.51
N ALA A 414 -23.55 6.71 -25.37
CA ALA A 414 -22.70 5.56 -25.04
C ALA A 414 -21.75 5.87 -23.88
N VAL A 415 -21.23 7.10 -23.83
CA VAL A 415 -20.38 7.58 -22.75
C VAL A 415 -21.16 7.72 -21.44
N GLU A 416 -22.35 8.34 -21.46
CA GLU A 416 -23.25 8.45 -20.30
C GLU A 416 -23.63 7.06 -19.76
N HIS A 417 -23.95 6.12 -20.66
CA HIS A 417 -24.21 4.74 -20.30
C HIS A 417 -23.00 4.09 -19.63
N ALA A 418 -21.82 4.19 -20.24
CA ALA A 418 -20.60 3.61 -19.69
C ALA A 418 -20.19 4.21 -18.34
N CYS A 419 -20.50 5.48 -18.11
CA CYS A 419 -20.38 6.12 -16.80
C CYS A 419 -21.31 5.48 -15.77
N ARG A 420 -22.58 5.24 -16.10
CA ARG A 420 -23.60 4.72 -15.16
C ARG A 420 -23.54 3.22 -14.92
N THR A 421 -23.07 2.43 -15.87
CA THR A 421 -23.03 0.95 -15.77
C THR A 421 -21.65 0.41 -15.48
N GLY A 422 -20.60 1.20 -15.75
CA GLY A 422 -19.21 0.72 -15.73
C GLY A 422 -18.84 -0.09 -16.97
N THR A 423 -19.76 -0.32 -17.90
CA THR A 423 -19.58 -1.16 -19.09
C THR A 423 -19.41 -0.32 -20.36
N GLY A 424 -18.52 -0.75 -21.27
CA GLY A 424 -18.24 -0.02 -22.51
C GLY A 424 -17.04 0.91 -22.44
N ARG A 425 -16.80 1.64 -23.53
CA ARG A 425 -15.56 2.39 -23.75
C ARG A 425 -15.75 3.88 -23.45
N LEU A 426 -14.94 4.41 -22.54
CA LEU A 426 -14.83 5.85 -22.28
C LEU A 426 -13.66 6.47 -23.06
N PRO A 427 -13.75 7.76 -23.44
CA PRO A 427 -12.57 8.51 -23.86
C PRO A 427 -11.49 8.50 -22.77
N LYS A 428 -10.21 8.48 -23.18
CA LYS A 428 -9.06 8.36 -22.25
C LYS A 428 -9.10 9.36 -21.08
N ALA A 429 -9.45 10.62 -21.36
CA ALA A 429 -9.53 11.66 -20.34
C ALA A 429 -10.64 11.40 -19.31
N LEU A 430 -11.82 10.95 -19.76
CA LEU A 430 -12.93 10.64 -18.87
C LEU A 430 -12.70 9.35 -18.09
N ALA A 431 -12.09 8.35 -18.72
CA ALA A 431 -11.62 7.14 -18.04
C ALA A 431 -10.61 7.46 -16.93
N ALA A 432 -9.72 8.44 -17.15
CA ALA A 432 -8.77 8.92 -16.15
C ALA A 432 -9.46 9.66 -14.99
N GLN A 433 -10.47 10.50 -15.26
CA GLN A 433 -11.26 11.17 -14.20
C GLN A 433 -12.03 10.15 -13.35
N ARG A 434 -12.69 9.17 -13.99
CA ARG A 434 -13.32 8.05 -13.29
C ARG A 434 -12.31 7.29 -12.44
N ARG A 435 -11.14 6.98 -13.00
CA ARG A 435 -10.06 6.27 -12.27
C ARG A 435 -9.56 7.08 -11.09
N ASP A 436 -9.44 8.41 -11.20
CA ASP A 436 -9.01 9.29 -10.09
C ASP A 436 -9.96 9.18 -8.89
N LEU A 437 -11.28 9.25 -9.14
CA LEU A 437 -12.31 9.09 -8.10
C LEU A 437 -12.17 7.76 -7.34
N PHE A 438 -12.12 6.64 -8.06
CA PHE A 438 -12.07 5.32 -7.42
C PHE A 438 -10.70 4.99 -6.82
N LEU A 439 -9.60 5.55 -7.33
CA LEU A 439 -8.30 5.42 -6.66
C LEU A 439 -8.25 6.21 -5.35
N ARG A 440 -8.87 7.39 -5.27
CA ARG A 440 -9.02 8.11 -3.99
C ARG A 440 -9.81 7.29 -2.98
N ALA A 441 -10.94 6.72 -3.41
CA ALA A 441 -11.72 5.81 -2.58
C ALA A 441 -10.90 4.60 -2.11
N GLN A 442 -10.16 3.94 -3.01
CA GLN A 442 -9.31 2.79 -2.68
C GLN A 442 -8.27 3.12 -1.61
N HIS A 443 -7.76 4.34 -1.57
CA HIS A 443 -6.74 4.79 -0.62
C HIS A 443 -7.30 5.47 0.64
N GLY A 444 -8.63 5.56 0.76
CA GLY A 444 -9.33 6.16 1.91
C GLY A 444 -9.34 7.69 1.92
N ASP A 445 -9.06 8.33 0.79
CA ASP A 445 -9.05 9.79 0.64
C ASP A 445 -10.49 10.35 0.56
N THR A 446 -11.18 10.37 1.70
CA THR A 446 -12.56 10.85 1.82
C THR A 446 -12.66 12.32 1.41
N ASP A 447 -11.74 13.17 1.85
CA ASP A 447 -11.73 14.60 1.50
C ASP A 447 -11.60 14.80 -0.01
N GLY A 448 -10.73 14.04 -0.68
CA GLY A 448 -10.60 14.08 -2.13
C GLY A 448 -11.85 13.59 -2.87
N VAL A 449 -12.54 12.56 -2.35
CA VAL A 449 -13.82 12.10 -2.92
C VAL A 449 -14.89 13.18 -2.75
N VAL A 450 -15.02 13.78 -1.56
CA VAL A 450 -15.96 14.87 -1.27
C VAL A 450 -15.70 16.06 -2.19
N ALA A 451 -14.43 16.49 -2.32
CA ALA A 451 -14.05 17.59 -3.17
C ALA A 451 -14.33 17.34 -4.67
N LEU A 452 -14.18 16.10 -5.15
CA LEU A 452 -14.58 15.75 -6.52
C LEU A 452 -16.10 15.83 -6.71
N LEU A 453 -16.87 15.35 -5.73
CA LEU A 453 -18.33 15.47 -5.77
C LEU A 453 -18.79 16.94 -5.70
N ASP A 454 -18.11 17.78 -4.91
CA ASP A 454 -18.34 19.24 -4.85
C ASP A 454 -17.97 19.93 -6.16
N ALA A 455 -16.97 19.41 -6.88
CA ALA A 455 -16.63 19.85 -8.23
C ALA A 455 -17.62 19.38 -9.31
N GLY A 456 -18.74 18.74 -8.91
CA GLY A 456 -19.84 18.36 -9.79
C GLY A 456 -19.70 16.99 -10.45
N VAL A 457 -18.73 16.16 -10.04
CA VAL A 457 -18.60 14.77 -10.51
C VAL A 457 -19.88 14.00 -10.20
N ASP A 458 -20.34 13.21 -11.17
CA ASP A 458 -21.55 12.39 -11.04
C ASP A 458 -21.35 11.27 -10.01
N PRO A 459 -22.10 11.24 -8.89
CA PRO A 459 -21.98 10.18 -7.89
C PRO A 459 -22.46 8.81 -8.39
N HIS A 460 -23.22 8.76 -9.50
CA HIS A 460 -23.66 7.52 -10.15
C HIS A 460 -22.59 6.87 -11.04
N LEU A 461 -21.38 7.43 -11.08
CA LEU A 461 -20.27 6.78 -11.76
C LEU A 461 -20.01 5.38 -11.21
N ARG A 462 -19.79 4.44 -12.12
CA ARG A 462 -19.37 3.08 -11.82
C ARG A 462 -18.01 2.76 -12.42
N ASP A 463 -17.15 2.11 -11.64
CA ASP A 463 -15.83 1.66 -12.08
C ASP A 463 -15.90 0.46 -13.04
N GLY A 464 -14.74 -0.08 -13.43
CA GLY A 464 -14.68 -1.27 -14.31
C GLY A 464 -15.22 -2.55 -13.65
N GLY A 465 -15.27 -2.60 -12.31
CA GLY A 465 -15.89 -3.66 -11.53
C GLY A 465 -17.39 -3.43 -11.27
N ARG A 466 -17.98 -2.40 -11.87
CA ARG A 466 -19.36 -1.93 -11.66
C ARG A 466 -19.64 -1.46 -10.22
N HIS A 467 -18.62 -1.16 -9.44
CA HIS A 467 -18.78 -0.59 -8.10
C HIS A 467 -19.35 0.83 -8.19
N THR A 468 -20.40 1.10 -7.42
CA THR A 468 -20.87 2.46 -7.13
C THR A 468 -20.08 3.07 -5.97
N LEU A 469 -20.28 4.35 -5.67
CA LEU A 469 -19.69 4.95 -4.47
C LEU A 469 -20.18 4.30 -3.16
N LEU A 470 -21.37 3.70 -3.14
CA LEU A 470 -21.86 2.93 -1.99
C LEU A 470 -21.04 1.65 -1.75
N HIS A 471 -20.58 0.98 -2.81
CA HIS A 471 -19.76 -0.24 -2.69
C HIS A 471 -18.39 0.04 -2.07
N VAL A 472 -17.84 1.25 -2.24
CA VAL A 472 -16.51 1.61 -1.73
C VAL A 472 -16.55 2.33 -0.39
N LEU A 473 -17.73 2.50 0.22
CA LEU A 473 -17.89 3.07 1.56
C LEU A 473 -17.09 2.35 2.66
N PRO A 474 -16.84 1.03 2.63
CA PRO A 474 -15.97 0.39 3.60
C PRO A 474 -14.57 1.00 3.70
N LEU A 475 -14.11 1.64 2.61
CA LEU A 475 -12.78 2.23 2.51
C LEU A 475 -12.74 3.71 2.95
N LEU A 476 -13.92 4.32 3.15
CA LEU A 476 -14.11 5.75 3.31
C LEU A 476 -14.80 6.10 4.64
N ASP A 477 -14.81 7.37 5.00
CA ASP A 477 -15.67 7.85 6.07
C ASP A 477 -17.14 7.85 5.62
N HIS A 478 -17.85 6.79 5.97
CA HIS A 478 -19.25 6.61 5.65
C HIS A 478 -20.16 7.62 6.35
N THR A 479 -19.76 8.19 7.49
CA THR A 479 -20.59 9.16 8.20
C THR A 479 -20.75 10.45 7.39
N ALA A 480 -19.70 10.84 6.67
CA ALA A 480 -19.71 11.99 5.78
C ALA A 480 -20.38 11.69 4.43
N LEU A 481 -20.19 10.48 3.88
CA LEU A 481 -20.57 10.17 2.50
C LEU A 481 -21.94 9.50 2.35
N LEU A 482 -22.34 8.58 3.23
CA LEU A 482 -23.58 7.80 3.05
C LEU A 482 -24.82 8.71 2.95
N PRO A 483 -25.05 9.69 3.84
CA PRO A 483 -26.23 10.57 3.72
C PRO A 483 -26.26 11.35 2.40
N ARG A 484 -25.10 11.80 1.93
CA ARG A 484 -24.95 12.54 0.68
C ARG A 484 -25.27 11.66 -0.53
N LEU A 485 -24.79 10.42 -0.55
CA LEU A 485 -25.02 9.48 -1.63
C LEU A 485 -26.48 9.02 -1.70
N LEU A 486 -27.12 8.78 -0.55
CA LEU A 486 -28.56 8.47 -0.48
C LEU A 486 -29.41 9.65 -0.97
N LYS A 487 -29.07 10.88 -0.58
CA LYS A 487 -29.73 12.10 -1.09
C LYS A 487 -29.59 12.25 -2.62
N ALA A 488 -28.49 11.77 -3.19
CA ALA A 488 -28.29 11.72 -4.63
C ALA A 488 -29.02 10.56 -5.34
N GLY A 489 -29.77 9.74 -4.59
CA GLY A 489 -30.61 8.67 -5.11
C GLY A 489 -29.82 7.43 -5.56
N LEU A 490 -28.66 7.16 -4.95
CA LEU A 490 -27.91 5.94 -5.25
C LEU A 490 -28.69 4.72 -4.74
N ASP A 491 -28.73 3.69 -5.58
CA ASP A 491 -29.42 2.43 -5.32
C ASP A 491 -28.62 1.55 -4.34
N LEU A 492 -29.23 1.24 -3.19
CA LEU A 492 -28.68 0.35 -2.16
C LEU A 492 -28.58 -1.11 -2.63
N GLU A 493 -29.31 -1.48 -3.67
CA GLU A 493 -29.36 -2.84 -4.21
C GLU A 493 -28.58 -2.97 -5.53
N ALA A 494 -27.84 -1.91 -5.91
CA ALA A 494 -26.99 -1.94 -7.07
C ALA A 494 -25.98 -3.09 -6.97
N ARG A 495 -25.89 -3.91 -8.02
CA ARG A 495 -24.96 -5.04 -8.05
C ARG A 495 -23.64 -4.72 -8.77
N ASP A 496 -22.54 -5.17 -8.20
CA ASP A 496 -21.21 -5.17 -8.84
C ASP A 496 -21.06 -6.34 -9.84
N HIS A 497 -19.85 -6.51 -10.40
CA HIS A 497 -19.58 -7.63 -11.32
C HIS A 497 -19.64 -9.02 -10.67
N ARG A 498 -19.55 -9.11 -9.34
CA ARG A 498 -19.69 -10.34 -8.54
C ARG A 498 -21.09 -10.47 -7.94
N GLN A 499 -22.08 -9.76 -8.47
CA GLN A 499 -23.46 -9.72 -7.96
C GLN A 499 -23.61 -9.21 -6.52
N ARG A 500 -22.55 -8.64 -5.90
CA ARG A 500 -22.60 -8.14 -4.53
C ARG A 500 -23.32 -6.81 -4.48
N THR A 501 -24.12 -6.59 -3.44
CA THR A 501 -24.66 -5.27 -3.10
C THR A 501 -23.68 -4.48 -2.22
N PRO A 502 -23.85 -3.16 -2.05
CA PRO A 502 -23.13 -2.38 -1.05
C PRO A 502 -23.07 -3.03 0.34
N LEU A 503 -24.17 -3.63 0.81
CA LEU A 503 -24.19 -4.33 2.10
C LEU A 503 -23.31 -5.59 2.07
N SER A 504 -23.41 -6.42 1.02
CA SER A 504 -22.52 -7.58 0.85
C SER A 504 -21.04 -7.20 0.80
N VAL A 505 -20.70 -6.05 0.18
CA VAL A 505 -19.32 -5.53 0.17
C VAL A 505 -18.90 -5.00 1.55
N ALA A 506 -19.78 -4.39 2.33
CA ALA A 506 -19.45 -3.99 3.70
C ALA A 506 -19.17 -5.18 4.63
N VAL A 507 -19.89 -6.28 4.46
CA VAL A 507 -19.65 -7.54 5.19
C VAL A 507 -18.33 -8.18 4.76
N SER A 508 -18.19 -8.48 3.46
CA SER A 508 -17.02 -9.20 2.93
C SER A 508 -15.73 -8.36 2.92
N GLY A 509 -15.83 -7.04 2.73
CA GLY A 509 -14.70 -6.11 2.62
C GLY A 509 -14.17 -5.54 3.93
N ARG A 510 -14.57 -6.10 5.09
CA ARG A 510 -14.23 -5.57 6.44
C ARG A 510 -14.65 -4.12 6.68
N GLY A 511 -15.84 -3.73 6.20
CA GLY A 511 -16.49 -2.47 6.61
C GLY A 511 -16.85 -2.51 8.10
N SER A 512 -16.89 -1.35 8.78
CA SER A 512 -17.23 -1.30 10.21
C SER A 512 -18.66 -1.78 10.49
N ALA A 513 -18.90 -2.33 11.68
CA ALA A 513 -20.26 -2.65 12.14
C ALA A 513 -21.21 -1.42 12.07
N ASP A 514 -20.68 -0.22 12.34
CA ASP A 514 -21.45 1.03 12.22
C ASP A 514 -21.89 1.31 10.78
N LEU A 515 -21.06 1.01 9.78
CA LEU A 515 -21.44 1.16 8.37
C LEU A 515 -22.53 0.14 8.00
N VAL A 516 -22.38 -1.11 8.46
CA VAL A 516 -23.39 -2.16 8.24
C VAL A 516 -24.74 -1.73 8.82
N ARG A 517 -24.75 -1.25 10.07
CA ARG A 517 -25.98 -0.70 10.70
C ARG A 517 -26.55 0.47 9.92
N ALA A 518 -25.72 1.43 9.51
CA ALA A 518 -26.19 2.58 8.75
C ALA A 518 -26.79 2.20 7.38
N LEU A 519 -26.31 1.14 6.73
CA LEU A 519 -26.90 0.62 5.49
C LEU A 519 -28.24 -0.09 5.76
N LEU A 520 -28.35 -0.86 6.84
CA LEU A 520 -29.60 -1.49 7.27
C LEU A 520 -30.67 -0.43 7.63
N ASP A 521 -30.28 0.59 8.39
CA ASP A 521 -31.15 1.73 8.74
C ASP A 521 -31.63 2.50 7.49
N ALA A 522 -30.84 2.49 6.42
CA ALA A 522 -31.20 3.06 5.13
C ALA A 522 -32.11 2.14 4.29
N GLY A 523 -32.38 0.91 4.74
CA GLY A 523 -33.27 -0.05 4.08
C GLY A 523 -32.58 -1.02 3.13
N ALA A 524 -31.28 -1.27 3.27
CA ALA A 524 -30.59 -2.31 2.49
C ALA A 524 -31.16 -3.70 2.81
N ARG A 525 -31.37 -4.53 1.79
CA ARG A 525 -31.97 -5.86 1.98
C ARG A 525 -30.95 -6.89 2.48
N THR A 526 -31.41 -7.80 3.32
CA THR A 526 -30.61 -8.87 3.94
C THR A 526 -30.68 -10.19 3.17
N ASP A 527 -31.68 -10.37 2.30
CA ASP A 527 -31.91 -11.52 1.41
C ASP A 527 -31.03 -11.49 0.14
N VAL A 528 -29.77 -11.10 0.27
CA VAL A 528 -28.85 -10.90 -0.86
C VAL A 528 -27.77 -11.97 -0.88
N THR A 529 -27.40 -12.40 -2.08
CA THR A 529 -26.30 -13.32 -2.33
C THR A 529 -25.32 -12.76 -3.34
N ASP A 530 -24.08 -13.24 -3.31
CA ASP A 530 -23.09 -12.94 -4.35
C ASP A 530 -23.17 -13.91 -5.54
N GLN A 531 -22.23 -13.80 -6.49
CA GLN A 531 -22.15 -14.65 -7.67
C GLN A 531 -21.92 -16.15 -7.35
N THR A 532 -21.47 -16.45 -6.13
CA THR A 532 -21.28 -17.81 -5.60
C THR A 532 -22.43 -18.22 -4.69
N GLU A 533 -23.53 -17.47 -4.70
CA GLU A 533 -24.75 -17.73 -3.94
C GLU A 533 -24.55 -17.67 -2.41
N LEU A 534 -23.42 -17.16 -1.94
CA LEU A 534 -23.17 -16.99 -0.51
C LEU A 534 -24.10 -15.93 0.07
N SER A 535 -24.77 -16.26 1.16
CA SER A 535 -25.59 -15.30 1.92
C SER A 535 -24.72 -14.35 2.74
N LEU A 536 -25.32 -13.30 3.30
CA LEU A 536 -24.63 -12.40 4.23
C LEU A 536 -24.12 -13.13 5.48
N GLU A 537 -24.86 -14.14 5.96
CA GLU A 537 -24.47 -14.96 7.09
C GLU A 537 -23.22 -15.80 6.77
N GLN A 538 -23.24 -16.52 5.64
CA GLN A 538 -22.12 -17.34 5.20
C GLN A 538 -20.86 -16.48 4.97
N MET A 539 -21.02 -15.26 4.46
CA MET A 539 -19.92 -14.30 4.40
C MET A 539 -19.39 -13.90 5.78
N ILE A 540 -20.26 -13.72 6.79
CA ILE A 540 -19.85 -13.40 8.16
C ILE A 540 -18.99 -14.52 8.74
N ARG A 541 -19.39 -15.79 8.56
CA ARG A 541 -18.62 -16.99 8.95
C ARG A 541 -17.28 -17.04 8.22
N LYS A 542 -17.30 -17.06 6.88
CA LYS A 542 -16.12 -17.12 6.00
C LYS A 542 -15.03 -16.09 6.34
N TYR A 543 -15.42 -14.85 6.65
CA TYR A 543 -14.48 -13.79 6.97
C TYR A 543 -14.24 -13.60 8.49
N ARG A 544 -14.79 -14.50 9.31
CA ARG A 544 -14.71 -14.54 10.78
C ARG A 544 -15.10 -13.17 11.41
N ARG A 545 -16.23 -12.59 10.97
CA ARG A 545 -16.74 -11.26 11.35
C ARG A 545 -17.58 -11.30 12.63
N THR A 546 -16.94 -11.60 13.76
CA THR A 546 -17.61 -11.71 15.06
C THR A 546 -18.34 -10.43 15.51
N ASP A 547 -17.93 -9.26 14.99
CA ASP A 547 -18.57 -7.96 15.22
C ASP A 547 -19.94 -7.82 14.53
N LEU A 548 -20.27 -8.71 13.60
CA LEU A 548 -21.52 -8.72 12.83
C LEU A 548 -22.47 -9.86 13.23
N ARG A 549 -22.28 -10.48 14.40
CA ARG A 549 -23.14 -11.58 14.86
C ARG A 549 -24.64 -11.22 14.85
N PHE A 550 -24.97 -9.98 15.18
CA PHE A 550 -26.35 -9.48 15.12
C PHE A 550 -26.99 -9.63 13.72
N LEU A 551 -26.21 -9.41 12.65
CA LEU A 551 -26.69 -9.51 11.28
C LEU A 551 -26.81 -10.97 10.86
N ALA A 552 -25.86 -11.82 11.25
CA ALA A 552 -25.94 -13.27 11.03
C ALA A 552 -27.21 -13.85 11.67
N GLU A 553 -27.46 -13.54 12.95
CA GLU A 553 -28.66 -13.95 13.68
C GLU A 553 -29.95 -13.46 12.98
N GLN A 554 -29.96 -12.22 12.49
CA GLN A 554 -31.10 -11.67 11.76
C GLN A 554 -31.34 -12.40 10.43
N VAL A 555 -30.30 -12.65 9.64
CA VAL A 555 -30.41 -13.33 8.33
C VAL A 555 -30.94 -14.75 8.50
N LEU A 556 -30.45 -15.51 9.49
CA LEU A 556 -30.96 -16.86 9.76
C LEU A 556 -32.42 -16.87 10.21
N ALA A 557 -32.83 -15.86 10.99
CA ALA A 557 -34.20 -15.77 11.48
C ALA A 557 -35.20 -15.37 10.38
N GLU A 558 -34.82 -14.43 9.50
CA GLU A 558 -35.70 -13.87 8.48
C GLU A 558 -35.65 -14.65 7.16
N HIS A 559 -34.50 -15.26 6.85
CA HIS A 559 -34.17 -15.85 5.55
C HIS A 559 -33.36 -17.15 5.69
N PRO A 560 -33.88 -18.19 6.38
CA PRO A 560 -33.13 -19.42 6.67
C PRO A 560 -32.70 -20.19 5.41
N ASP A 561 -33.43 -20.06 4.31
CA ASP A 561 -33.16 -20.78 3.06
C ASP A 561 -32.25 -19.99 2.08
N VAL A 562 -31.73 -18.83 2.49
CA VAL A 562 -30.84 -18.01 1.64
C VAL A 562 -29.39 -18.40 1.88
N GLY A 563 -28.72 -18.90 0.84
CA GLY A 563 -27.31 -19.28 0.87
C GLY A 563 -27.01 -20.44 -0.07
N SER A 564 -25.79 -20.95 -0.02
CA SER A 564 -25.36 -22.12 -0.79
C SER A 564 -25.16 -23.32 0.12
N GLU A 565 -25.92 -24.40 -0.09
CA GLU A 565 -25.80 -25.65 0.68
C GLU A 565 -24.39 -26.27 0.54
N TRP A 566 -23.78 -26.20 -0.65
CA TRP A 566 -22.43 -26.70 -0.89
C TRP A 566 -21.37 -26.00 -0.04
N TRP A 567 -21.58 -24.71 0.29
CA TRP A 567 -20.63 -24.00 1.14
C TRP A 567 -20.70 -24.45 2.58
N ASP A 568 -21.90 -24.78 3.08
CA ASP A 568 -22.06 -25.31 4.45
C ASP A 568 -21.41 -26.70 4.56
N GLU A 569 -21.57 -27.57 3.56
CA GLU A 569 -20.86 -28.86 3.50
C GLU A 569 -19.33 -28.69 3.52
N TRP A 570 -18.81 -27.70 2.78
CA TRP A 570 -17.37 -27.46 2.70
C TRP A 570 -16.78 -26.79 3.94
N ASP A 571 -17.51 -25.88 4.60
CA ASP A 571 -17.08 -25.21 5.84
C ASP A 571 -17.04 -26.21 7.00
N ASP A 572 -18.00 -27.13 7.07
CA ASP A 572 -18.03 -28.21 8.07
C ASP A 572 -16.84 -29.18 7.90
N ASP A 573 -16.42 -29.47 6.66
CA ASP A 573 -15.24 -30.30 6.37
C ASP A 573 -13.90 -29.62 6.76
N GLU A 574 -13.78 -28.29 6.67
CA GLU A 574 -12.55 -27.56 7.09
C GLU A 574 -12.40 -27.49 8.62
N ASP A 575 -13.51 -27.40 9.36
CA ASP A 575 -13.48 -27.40 10.83
C ASP A 575 -13.03 -28.78 11.38
N ASP A 576 -13.38 -29.89 10.70
CA ASP A 576 -12.94 -31.25 11.05
C ASP A 576 -11.43 -31.47 10.78
N ASP A 577 -10.85 -30.82 9.76
CA ASP A 577 -9.42 -30.90 9.45
C ASP A 577 -8.56 -30.04 10.40
N GLU A 578 -9.07 -28.93 10.95
CA GLU A 578 -8.37 -28.11 11.96
C GLU A 578 -8.36 -28.79 13.36
N GLU A 579 -9.37 -29.61 13.72
CA GLU A 579 -9.38 -30.37 14.99
C GLU A 579 -8.47 -31.62 14.99
N GLY A 580 -8.03 -32.10 13.82
CA GLY A 580 -7.15 -33.26 13.67
C GLY A 580 -5.65 -32.99 13.87
N GLU A 581 -5.20 -31.72 13.89
CA GLU A 581 -3.78 -31.35 14.06
C GLU A 581 -3.36 -31.05 15.51
N ASP A 582 -4.31 -31.06 16.47
CA ASP A 582 -4.07 -30.78 17.90
C ASP A 582 -4.24 -32.02 18.82
N ALA A 583 -4.27 -33.24 18.27
CA ALA A 583 -4.36 -34.51 19.04
C ALA A 583 -3.01 -35.21 19.30
#